data_AF-W0T667-F1
#
_entry.id   AF-W0T667-F1
#
_cell.length_a   1.000
_cell.length_b   1.000
_cell.length_c   1.000
_cell.angle_alpha   90.00
_cell.angle_beta   90.00
_cell.angle_gamma   90.00
#
_symmetry.space_group_name_H-M   'P 1'
#
loop_
_entity.id
_entity.type
_entity.pdbx_description
1 polymer ?
#
loop_
_entity_poly.entity_id
_entity_poly.type
_entity_poly.pdbx_seq_one_letter_code
_entity_poly.pdbx_strand_id
1 'polypeptide(L)'
;MMLDLPAITRKCLRGNLGEVLREVRKVPKESIDKSFMQFYLAQSTKYVHWPSISFIWNTFVVRRELMVVRPNILADIAKISVHENKYGFTRTVLRHYNRYYISQRGIRWDGYRYLLLNAHIEIYAKRPNTKANFKKKWHAYIVELDNELTHYPVSVYDFPNLTASMRNIPIERLKKWLLNDCKEGSMNPYSMPMLLNMILLQPHVSGAEKIDVFKEFVQKTSVDLSRYLQDSVQILFHECDGVSMRDLVEELQALHMTFDEKTTRKLQSLGLLE
;
A
#
# COMPACT_ATOMS: atom_id res chain seq x y z
N MET A 1 37.28 22.05 -2.25
CA MET A 1 36.74 22.28 -0.89
C MET A 1 36.27 20.94 -0.33
N MET A 2 36.87 20.47 0.76
CA MET A 2 36.43 19.23 1.44
C MET A 2 35.33 19.56 2.45
N LEU A 3 34.38 18.64 2.62
CA LEU A 3 33.33 18.74 3.64
C LEU A 3 33.94 18.48 5.03
N ASP A 4 33.63 19.33 6.00
CA ASP A 4 33.80 19.00 7.42
C ASP A 4 32.73 17.97 7.82
N LEU A 5 33.08 16.69 7.64
CA LEU A 5 32.16 15.55 7.86
C LEU A 5 31.60 15.50 9.29
N PRO A 6 32.39 15.69 10.37
CA PRO A 6 31.85 15.77 11.72
C PRO A 6 30.81 16.87 11.92
N ALA A 7 31.08 18.10 11.44
CA ALA A 7 30.13 19.20 11.59
C ALA A 7 28.84 18.96 10.80
N ILE A 8 28.97 18.46 9.57
CA ILE A 8 27.82 18.21 8.70
C ILE A 8 26.98 17.03 9.18
N THR A 9 27.61 15.98 9.71
CA THR A 9 26.91 14.84 10.31
C THR A 9 26.05 15.29 11.49
N ARG A 10 26.56 16.20 12.35
CA ARG A 10 25.75 16.77 13.44
C ARG A 10 24.56 17.56 12.92
N LYS A 11 24.70 18.31 11.82
CA LYS A 11 23.57 19.03 11.19
C LYS A 11 22.52 18.06 10.65
N CYS A 12 22.93 16.94 10.05
CA CYS A 12 22.00 15.89 9.61
C CYS A 12 21.20 15.31 10.79
N LEU A 13 21.88 14.98 11.90
CA LEU A 13 21.25 14.42 13.10
C LEU A 13 20.28 15.37 13.79
N ARG A 14 20.45 16.69 13.59
CA ARG A 14 19.54 17.73 14.11
C ARG A 14 18.39 18.06 13.14
N GLY A 15 18.33 17.43 11.97
CA GLY A 15 17.32 17.73 10.95
C GLY A 15 17.57 18.99 10.13
N ASN A 16 18.75 19.63 10.24
CA ASN A 16 19.11 20.85 9.48
C ASN A 16 19.51 20.54 8.04
N LEU A 17 18.68 19.75 7.34
CA LEU A 17 19.02 19.11 6.07
C LEU A 17 19.10 20.08 4.89
N GLY A 18 18.38 21.20 4.95
CA GLY A 18 18.47 22.28 3.96
C GLY A 18 19.85 22.94 3.94
N GLU A 19 20.47 23.16 5.11
CA GLU A 19 21.84 23.66 5.19
C GLU A 19 22.83 22.65 4.64
N VAL A 20 22.68 21.39 5.05
CA VAL A 20 23.54 20.30 4.55
C VAL A 20 23.46 20.22 3.03
N LEU A 21 22.27 20.34 2.44
CA LEU A 21 22.08 20.31 0.99
C LEU A 21 22.83 21.44 0.30
N ARG A 22 22.82 22.66 0.86
CA ARG A 22 23.57 23.81 0.33
C ARG A 22 25.06 23.54 0.34
N GLU A 23 25.61 22.97 1.40
CA GLU A 23 27.04 22.65 1.48
C GLU A 23 27.43 21.50 0.54
N VAL A 24 26.66 20.40 0.52
CA VAL A 24 26.92 19.25 -0.35
C VAL A 24 26.93 19.64 -1.84
N ARG A 25 26.06 20.57 -2.26
CA ARG A 25 26.01 21.04 -3.66
C ARG A 25 27.30 21.73 -4.12
N LYS A 26 28.03 22.38 -3.21
CA LYS A 26 29.28 23.11 -3.49
C LYS A 26 30.48 22.18 -3.72
N VAL A 27 30.38 20.93 -3.32
CA VAL A 27 31.49 19.98 -3.37
C VAL A 27 31.53 19.31 -4.75
N PRO A 28 32.73 19.05 -5.31
CA PRO A 28 32.87 18.17 -6.46
C PRO A 28 32.28 16.79 -6.18
N LYS A 29 31.55 16.22 -7.14
CA LYS A 29 30.65 15.09 -6.87
C LYS A 29 31.45 13.78 -6.76
N GLU A 30 32.63 13.78 -7.35
CA GLU A 30 33.65 12.74 -7.36
C GLU A 30 34.36 12.62 -6.01
N SER A 31 34.42 13.71 -5.23
CA SER A 31 35.15 13.75 -3.95
C SER A 31 34.25 13.52 -2.73
N ILE A 32 32.97 13.23 -2.93
CA ILE A 32 32.03 13.03 -1.83
C ILE A 32 32.09 11.58 -1.36
N ASP A 33 32.26 11.39 -0.06
CA ASP A 33 32.26 10.07 0.57
C ASP A 33 30.90 9.35 0.41
N LYS A 34 30.94 8.09 -0.03
CA LYS A 34 29.74 7.28 -0.30
C LYS A 34 29.00 6.94 0.99
N SER A 35 29.74 6.65 2.07
CA SER A 35 29.15 6.28 3.36
C SER A 35 28.37 7.45 3.95
N PHE A 36 28.94 8.66 3.87
CA PHE A 36 28.26 9.89 4.23
C PHE A 36 27.00 10.10 3.39
N MET A 37 27.02 9.87 2.08
CA MET A 37 25.82 10.04 1.24
C MET A 37 24.72 9.03 1.56
N GLN A 38 25.07 7.79 1.89
CA GLN A 38 24.10 6.81 2.38
C GLN A 38 23.49 7.23 3.71
N PHE A 39 24.31 7.71 4.65
CA PHE A 39 23.85 8.25 5.92
C PHE A 39 22.94 9.47 5.72
N TYR A 40 23.35 10.42 4.89
CA TYR A 40 22.59 11.63 4.61
C TYR A 40 21.26 11.33 3.93
N LEU A 41 21.22 10.36 3.01
CA LEU A 41 19.97 9.89 2.43
C LEU A 41 19.04 9.30 3.49
N ALA A 42 19.55 8.44 4.38
CA ALA A 42 18.76 7.84 5.46
C ALA A 42 18.23 8.88 6.46
N GLN A 43 19.02 9.90 6.80
CA GLN A 43 18.50 11.03 7.61
C GLN A 43 17.47 11.83 6.81
N SER A 44 17.70 12.05 5.51
CA SER A 44 16.76 12.79 4.67
C SER A 44 15.40 12.10 4.55
N THR A 45 15.36 10.77 4.48
CA THR A 45 14.09 10.02 4.52
C THR A 45 13.45 10.07 5.89
N LYS A 46 14.22 9.90 6.97
CA LYS A 46 13.73 9.99 8.35
C LYS A 46 13.02 11.33 8.65
N TYR A 47 13.58 12.44 8.18
CA TYR A 47 13.00 13.78 8.35
C TYR A 47 12.10 14.22 7.18
N VAL A 48 11.80 13.32 6.23
CA VAL A 48 10.91 13.59 5.09
C VAL A 48 11.36 14.81 4.25
N HIS A 49 12.66 15.07 4.18
CA HIS A 49 13.19 16.24 3.49
C HIS A 49 13.38 15.97 1.98
N TRP A 50 12.30 16.13 1.22
CA TRP A 50 12.24 15.87 -0.22
C TRP A 50 13.36 16.53 -1.05
N PRO A 51 13.75 17.80 -0.84
CA PRO A 51 14.81 18.43 -1.64
C PRO A 51 16.15 17.69 -1.56
N SER A 52 16.48 17.13 -0.40
CA SER A 52 17.69 16.31 -0.23
C SER A 52 17.52 14.93 -0.85
N ILE A 53 16.40 14.26 -0.60
CA ILE A 53 16.11 12.93 -1.17
C ILE A 53 16.22 12.98 -2.69
N SER A 54 15.50 13.91 -3.33
CA SER A 54 15.48 14.07 -4.79
C SER A 54 16.84 14.46 -5.36
N PHE A 55 17.59 15.34 -4.69
CA PHE A 55 18.94 15.69 -5.11
C PHE A 55 19.88 14.48 -5.08
N ILE A 56 19.89 13.74 -3.97
CA ILE A 56 20.77 12.58 -3.79
C ILE A 56 20.43 11.51 -4.82
N TRP A 57 19.14 11.18 -4.95
CA TRP A 57 18.66 10.17 -5.88
C TRP A 57 19.02 10.50 -7.32
N ASN A 58 18.67 11.69 -7.79
CA ASN A 58 18.91 12.05 -9.19
C ASN A 58 20.40 12.15 -9.51
N THR A 59 21.21 12.64 -8.57
CA THR A 59 22.64 12.89 -8.81
C THR A 59 23.48 11.62 -8.67
N PHE A 60 23.31 10.88 -7.57
CA PHE A 60 24.23 9.80 -7.19
C PHE A 60 23.68 8.40 -7.45
N VAL A 61 22.35 8.24 -7.49
CA VAL A 61 21.71 6.95 -7.78
C VAL A 61 21.44 6.81 -9.27
N VAL A 62 20.74 7.77 -9.87
CA VAL A 62 20.30 7.67 -11.28
C VAL A 62 21.39 8.10 -12.26
N ARG A 63 21.95 9.32 -12.13
CA ARG A 63 22.87 9.86 -13.14
C ARG A 63 24.27 9.26 -13.09
N ARG A 64 24.79 9.03 -11.88
CA ARG A 64 26.17 8.55 -11.68
C ARG A 64 26.26 7.08 -11.28
N GLU A 65 25.14 6.45 -10.90
CA GLU A 65 25.08 5.05 -10.46
C GLU A 65 26.12 4.68 -9.38
N LEU A 66 26.46 5.63 -8.49
CA LEU A 66 27.50 5.47 -7.46
C LEU A 66 26.99 4.85 -6.17
N MET A 67 25.66 4.75 -6.01
CA MET A 67 25.02 4.34 -4.77
C MET A 67 23.98 3.25 -5.01
N VAL A 68 24.17 2.11 -4.33
CA VAL A 68 23.12 1.11 -4.14
C VAL A 68 22.38 1.42 -2.84
N VAL A 69 21.12 1.81 -2.94
CA VAL A 69 20.29 2.19 -1.79
C VAL A 69 19.61 0.97 -1.17
N ARG A 70 19.64 0.88 0.16
CA ARG A 70 19.06 -0.24 0.92
C ARG A 70 17.53 -0.32 0.74
N PRO A 71 16.93 -1.51 0.73
CA PRO A 71 15.48 -1.70 0.49
C PRO A 71 14.55 -0.93 1.43
N ASN A 72 14.88 -0.86 2.71
CA ASN A 72 14.07 -0.10 3.68
C ASN A 72 14.03 1.40 3.34
N ILE A 73 15.17 1.95 2.92
CA ILE A 73 15.26 3.35 2.49
C ILE A 73 14.52 3.54 1.16
N LEU A 74 14.56 2.56 0.24
CA LEU A 74 13.76 2.60 -0.99
C LEU A 74 12.26 2.65 -0.68
N ALA A 75 11.78 1.83 0.26
CA ALA A 75 10.39 1.85 0.70
C ALA A 75 9.98 3.21 1.30
N ASP A 76 10.82 3.79 2.17
CA ASP A 76 10.60 5.13 2.74
C ASP A 76 10.49 6.19 1.64
N ILE A 77 11.44 6.19 0.70
CA ILE A 77 11.46 7.11 -0.45
C ILE A 77 10.18 6.95 -1.28
N ALA A 78 9.77 5.71 -1.56
CA ALA A 78 8.56 5.44 -2.34
C ALA A 78 7.33 6.02 -1.64
N LYS A 79 7.14 5.74 -0.34
CA LYS A 79 6.04 6.29 0.45
C LYS A 79 6.05 7.82 0.47
N ILE A 80 7.19 8.44 0.77
CA ILE A 80 7.35 9.90 0.76
C ILE A 80 6.97 10.47 -0.62
N SER A 81 7.40 9.82 -1.70
CA SER A 81 7.09 10.28 -3.06
C SER A 81 5.59 10.26 -3.39
N VAL A 82 4.82 9.34 -2.78
CA VAL A 82 3.35 9.32 -2.91
C VAL A 82 2.72 10.54 -2.22
N HIS A 83 3.16 10.85 -1.00
CA HIS A 83 2.69 12.02 -0.26
C HIS A 83 3.04 13.33 -0.98
N GLU A 84 4.26 13.45 -1.48
CA GLU A 84 4.80 14.62 -2.18
C GLU A 84 4.32 14.76 -3.64
N ASN A 85 3.43 13.87 -4.12
CA ASN A 85 2.90 13.85 -5.49
C ASN A 85 3.98 13.74 -6.58
N LYS A 86 5.03 12.94 -6.34
CA LYS A 86 6.19 12.80 -7.23
C LYS A 86 6.02 11.57 -8.12
N TYR A 87 5.04 11.68 -9.02
CA TYR A 87 4.48 10.61 -9.84
C TYR A 87 5.48 9.72 -10.62
N GLY A 88 6.65 10.24 -11.00
CA GLY A 88 7.68 9.48 -11.74
C GLY A 88 8.66 8.72 -10.83
N PHE A 89 8.69 9.03 -9.53
CA PHE A 89 9.76 8.57 -8.65
C PHE A 89 9.59 7.10 -8.26
N THR A 90 8.37 6.66 -7.91
CA THR A 90 8.08 5.26 -7.53
C THR A 90 8.58 4.27 -8.58
N ARG A 91 8.39 4.58 -9.88
CA ARG A 91 8.91 3.75 -10.97
C ARG A 91 10.44 3.66 -10.98
N THR A 92 11.13 4.77 -10.74
CA THR A 92 12.61 4.76 -10.68
C THR A 92 13.13 3.99 -9.47
N VAL A 93 12.45 4.10 -8.33
CA VAL A 93 12.77 3.39 -7.10
C VAL A 93 12.55 1.88 -7.27
N LEU A 94 11.41 1.48 -7.83
CA LEU A 94 11.12 0.08 -8.15
C LEU A 94 12.13 -0.50 -9.14
N ARG A 95 12.50 0.25 -10.18
CA ARG A 95 13.55 -0.16 -11.13
C ARG A 95 14.90 -0.37 -10.43
N HIS A 96 15.27 0.53 -9.50
CA HIS A 96 16.48 0.37 -8.69
C HIS A 96 16.41 -0.91 -7.86
N TYR A 97 15.29 -1.16 -7.17
CA TYR A 97 15.10 -2.38 -6.40
C TYR A 97 15.26 -3.63 -7.29
N ASN A 98 14.57 -3.67 -8.43
CA ASN A 98 14.63 -4.80 -9.35
C ASN A 98 16.04 -5.03 -9.90
N ARG A 99 16.82 -3.97 -10.14
CA ARG A 99 18.20 -4.11 -10.63
C ARG A 99 19.12 -4.80 -9.63
N TYR A 100 18.96 -4.54 -8.32
CA TYR A 100 19.91 -4.99 -7.31
C TYR A 100 19.39 -6.09 -6.36
N TYR A 101 18.07 -6.26 -6.26
CA TYR A 101 17.45 -7.10 -5.22
C TYR A 101 16.39 -8.08 -5.75
N ILE A 102 16.12 -8.15 -7.05
CA ILE A 102 15.06 -9.04 -7.61
C ILE A 102 15.27 -10.53 -7.32
N SER A 103 16.52 -10.96 -7.21
CA SER A 103 16.86 -12.36 -6.90
C SER A 103 16.72 -12.71 -5.42
N GLN A 104 16.53 -11.71 -4.55
CA GLN A 104 16.37 -11.94 -3.13
C GLN A 104 14.98 -12.52 -2.84
N ARG A 105 14.90 -13.47 -1.90
CA ARG A 105 13.68 -14.24 -1.58
C ARG A 105 13.41 -14.29 -0.09
N GLY A 106 12.15 -14.50 0.27
CA GLY A 106 11.69 -14.69 1.64
C GLY A 106 10.90 -13.49 2.16
N ILE A 107 10.18 -13.72 3.27
CA ILE A 107 9.16 -12.81 3.83
C ILE A 107 9.62 -11.35 3.91
N ARG A 108 10.86 -11.12 4.36
CA ARG A 108 11.43 -9.78 4.47
C ARG A 108 11.56 -9.07 3.12
N TRP A 109 12.01 -9.79 2.10
CA TRP A 109 12.23 -9.24 0.77
C TRP A 109 10.91 -9.02 0.04
N ASP A 110 9.96 -9.96 0.19
CA ASP A 110 8.59 -9.81 -0.29
C ASP A 110 7.91 -8.61 0.35
N GLY A 111 8.16 -8.36 1.64
CA GLY A 111 7.66 -7.16 2.32
C GLY A 111 8.22 -5.85 1.75
N TYR A 112 9.51 -5.79 1.41
CA TYR A 112 10.04 -4.61 0.71
C TYR A 112 9.46 -4.46 -0.69
N ARG A 113 9.29 -5.56 -1.42
CA ARG A 113 8.69 -5.56 -2.75
C ARG A 113 7.24 -5.07 -2.69
N TYR A 114 6.48 -5.56 -1.73
CA TYR A 114 5.10 -5.14 -1.44
C TYR A 114 5.02 -3.64 -1.22
N LEU A 115 5.83 -3.08 -0.30
CA LEU A 115 5.81 -1.64 -0.01
C LEU A 115 6.11 -0.78 -1.24
N LEU A 116 7.02 -1.23 -2.11
CA LEU A 116 7.37 -0.53 -3.34
C LEU A 116 6.26 -0.60 -4.40
N LEU A 117 5.67 -1.78 -4.60
CA LEU A 117 4.56 -1.99 -5.53
C LEU A 117 3.30 -1.28 -5.06
N ASN A 118 2.98 -1.36 -3.77
CA ASN A 118 1.89 -0.62 -3.14
C ASN A 118 2.02 0.88 -3.40
N ALA A 119 3.17 1.48 -3.12
CA ALA A 119 3.41 2.89 -3.41
C ALA A 119 3.27 3.23 -4.91
N HIS A 120 3.66 2.31 -5.79
CA HIS A 120 3.52 2.48 -7.24
C HIS A 120 2.05 2.46 -7.70
N ILE A 121 1.26 1.51 -7.21
CA ILE A 121 -0.18 1.42 -7.46
C ILE A 121 -0.91 2.63 -6.88
N GLU A 122 -0.61 3.01 -5.64
CA GLU A 122 -1.28 4.12 -4.96
C GLU A 122 -1.03 5.46 -5.64
N ILE A 123 0.20 5.73 -6.09
CA ILE A 123 0.47 6.98 -6.82
C ILE A 123 -0.18 6.98 -8.22
N TYR A 124 -0.37 5.81 -8.84
CA TYR A 124 -1.14 5.70 -10.08
C TYR A 124 -2.63 5.94 -9.82
N ALA A 125 -3.18 5.38 -8.74
CA ALA A 125 -4.57 5.56 -8.35
C ALA A 125 -4.90 7.00 -7.95
N LYS A 126 -3.95 7.70 -7.30
CA LYS A 126 -4.07 9.11 -6.89
C LYS A 126 -4.13 10.08 -8.07
N ARG A 127 -3.58 9.73 -9.25
CA ARG A 127 -3.57 10.63 -10.41
C ARG A 127 -5.03 10.98 -10.78
N PRO A 128 -5.35 12.27 -11.02
CA PRO A 128 -6.66 12.73 -11.49
C PRO A 128 -6.88 12.39 -12.98
N ASN A 129 -6.40 11.23 -13.41
CA ASN A 129 -6.37 10.83 -14.79
C ASN A 129 -7.78 10.46 -15.24
N THR A 130 -8.45 11.39 -15.92
CA THR A 130 -9.77 11.21 -16.53
C THR A 130 -9.83 10.02 -17.49
N LYS A 131 -8.67 9.50 -17.94
CA LYS A 131 -8.56 8.35 -18.86
C LYS A 131 -8.51 6.98 -18.18
N ALA A 132 -8.30 6.91 -16.86
CA ALA A 132 -8.15 5.68 -16.11
C ALA A 132 -9.25 5.52 -15.04
N ASN A 133 -10.30 4.78 -15.39
CA ASN A 133 -11.34 4.38 -14.44
C ASN A 133 -10.84 3.33 -13.44
N PHE A 134 -11.63 3.05 -12.41
CA PHE A 134 -11.30 2.05 -11.38
C PHE A 134 -10.86 0.71 -11.98
N LYS A 135 -11.58 0.17 -12.97
CA LYS A 135 -11.26 -1.12 -13.59
C LYS A 135 -9.83 -1.18 -14.14
N LYS A 136 -9.34 -0.11 -14.78
CA LYS A 136 -7.93 -0.04 -15.24
C LYS A 136 -6.93 0.03 -14.09
N LYS A 137 -7.28 0.69 -12.99
CA LYS A 137 -6.44 0.77 -11.78
C LYS A 137 -6.37 -0.58 -11.06
N TRP A 138 -7.51 -1.26 -10.96
CA TRP A 138 -7.60 -2.63 -10.45
C TRP A 138 -6.78 -3.61 -11.28
N HIS A 139 -6.89 -3.54 -12.61
CA HIS A 139 -6.10 -4.40 -13.49
C HIS A 139 -4.59 -4.18 -13.32
N ALA A 140 -4.14 -2.93 -13.16
CA ALA A 140 -2.74 -2.64 -12.85
C ALA A 140 -2.32 -3.27 -11.50
N TYR A 141 -3.15 -3.19 -10.47
CA TYR A 141 -2.92 -3.87 -9.19
C TYR A 141 -2.76 -5.39 -9.37
N ILE A 142 -3.63 -6.03 -10.16
CA ILE A 142 -3.54 -7.47 -10.41
C ILE A 142 -2.24 -7.83 -11.12
N VAL A 143 -1.93 -7.15 -12.23
CA VAL A 143 -0.77 -7.49 -13.05
C VAL A 143 0.55 -7.20 -12.33
N GLU A 144 0.64 -6.10 -11.59
CA GLU A 144 1.91 -5.61 -11.05
C GLU A 144 2.17 -6.04 -9.60
N LEU A 145 1.14 -6.33 -8.80
CA LEU A 145 1.27 -6.69 -7.39
C LEU A 145 0.76 -8.09 -7.08
N ASP A 146 -0.51 -8.38 -7.37
CA ASP A 146 -1.14 -9.67 -7.06
C ASP A 146 -0.34 -10.84 -7.67
N ASN A 147 -0.06 -10.75 -8.97
CA ASN A 147 0.64 -11.80 -9.70
C ASN A 147 2.11 -11.95 -9.31
N GLU A 148 2.71 -10.90 -8.76
CA GLU A 148 4.10 -10.89 -8.33
C GLU A 148 4.28 -11.37 -6.89
N LEU A 149 3.21 -11.35 -6.09
CA LEU A 149 3.21 -11.64 -4.65
C LEU A 149 1.98 -12.50 -4.28
N THR A 150 1.87 -13.68 -4.90
CA THR A 150 0.68 -14.55 -4.85
C THR A 150 0.26 -15.03 -3.45
N HIS A 151 1.15 -14.99 -2.46
CA HIS A 151 0.86 -15.42 -1.09
C HIS A 151 1.09 -14.32 -0.04
N TYR A 152 1.45 -13.12 -0.47
CA TYR A 152 1.72 -12.03 0.46
C TYR A 152 0.38 -11.44 0.96
N PRO A 153 0.19 -11.27 2.28
CA PRO A 153 -1.02 -10.65 2.80
C PRO A 153 -1.16 -9.21 2.31
N VAL A 154 -2.33 -8.85 1.81
CA VAL A 154 -2.66 -7.48 1.41
C VAL A 154 -3.85 -6.99 2.21
N SER A 155 -3.87 -5.69 2.51
CA SER A 155 -4.96 -5.07 3.26
C SER A 155 -5.51 -3.86 2.51
N VAL A 156 -6.82 -3.66 2.58
CA VAL A 156 -7.50 -2.50 1.97
C VAL A 156 -6.95 -1.17 2.49
N TYR A 157 -6.49 -1.15 3.75
CA TYR A 157 -5.97 0.05 4.41
C TYR A 157 -4.63 0.53 3.84
N ASP A 158 -3.92 -0.34 3.12
CA ASP A 158 -2.70 0.03 2.40
C ASP A 158 -3.01 0.74 1.08
N PHE A 159 -4.26 0.71 0.61
CA PHE A 159 -4.68 1.23 -0.69
C PHE A 159 -5.77 2.31 -0.63
N PRO A 160 -5.57 3.43 0.11
CA PRO A 160 -6.60 4.46 0.28
C PRO A 160 -6.96 5.18 -1.03
N ASN A 161 -6.01 5.46 -1.93
CA ASN A 161 -6.30 6.15 -3.19
C ASN A 161 -6.99 5.23 -4.19
N LEU A 162 -6.62 3.95 -4.24
CA LEU A 162 -7.32 2.96 -5.07
C LEU A 162 -8.76 2.80 -4.58
N THR A 163 -8.97 2.68 -3.27
CA THR A 163 -10.30 2.61 -2.64
C THR A 163 -11.12 3.86 -2.95
N ALA A 164 -10.54 5.05 -2.79
CA ALA A 164 -11.22 6.33 -3.08
C ALA A 164 -11.59 6.49 -4.56
N SER A 165 -10.92 5.77 -5.47
CA SER A 165 -11.22 5.82 -6.90
C SER A 165 -12.50 5.09 -7.31
N MET A 166 -13.13 4.35 -6.38
CA MET A 166 -14.48 3.80 -6.54
C MET A 166 -15.60 4.77 -6.16
N ARG A 167 -15.27 5.94 -5.60
CA ARG A 167 -16.26 6.90 -5.14
C ARG A 167 -17.24 7.23 -6.28
N ASN A 168 -18.53 7.24 -5.96
CA ASN A 168 -19.63 7.50 -6.89
C ASN A 168 -19.89 6.40 -7.96
N ILE A 169 -19.24 5.25 -7.88
CA ILE A 169 -19.60 4.11 -8.73
C ILE A 169 -20.82 3.42 -8.12
N PRO A 170 -21.94 3.23 -8.87
CA PRO A 170 -23.13 2.57 -8.35
C PRO A 170 -22.84 1.15 -7.85
N ILE A 171 -23.48 0.73 -6.77
CA ILE A 171 -23.26 -0.57 -6.14
C ILE A 171 -23.47 -1.73 -7.12
N GLU A 172 -24.48 -1.68 -8.00
CA GLU A 172 -24.73 -2.72 -8.99
C GLU A 172 -23.54 -2.96 -9.92
N ARG A 173 -22.83 -1.88 -10.26
CA ARG A 173 -21.63 -1.97 -11.09
C ARG A 173 -20.46 -2.55 -10.30
N LEU A 174 -20.32 -2.18 -9.03
CA LEU A 174 -19.30 -2.73 -8.13
C LEU A 174 -19.53 -4.23 -7.86
N LYS A 175 -20.78 -4.63 -7.58
CA LYS A 175 -21.22 -6.03 -7.44
C LYS A 175 -20.86 -6.84 -8.67
N LYS A 176 -21.24 -6.36 -9.87
CA LYS A 176 -20.90 -7.03 -11.14
C LYS A 176 -19.39 -7.21 -11.30
N TRP A 177 -18.60 -6.20 -10.95
CA TRP A 177 -17.14 -6.30 -11.01
C TRP A 177 -16.58 -7.32 -10.03
N LEU A 178 -17.00 -7.27 -8.76
CA LEU A 178 -16.56 -8.19 -7.72
C LEU A 178 -16.87 -9.66 -8.06
N LEU A 179 -18.09 -9.94 -8.52
CA LEU A 179 -18.59 -11.29 -8.65
C LEU A 179 -18.30 -11.93 -10.02
N ASN A 180 -18.18 -11.11 -11.07
CA ASN A 180 -18.02 -11.60 -12.45
C ASN A 180 -16.74 -11.08 -13.11
N ASP A 181 -16.61 -9.75 -13.29
CA ASP A 181 -15.63 -9.19 -14.24
C ASP A 181 -14.17 -9.15 -13.71
N CYS A 182 -13.96 -9.10 -12.39
CA CYS A 182 -12.63 -8.89 -11.79
C CYS A 182 -12.05 -10.16 -11.16
N LYS A 183 -12.74 -11.30 -11.27
CA LYS A 183 -12.22 -12.61 -10.80
C LYS A 183 -11.11 -13.14 -11.72
N GLU A 184 -11.11 -12.72 -13.00
CA GLU A 184 -10.17 -13.22 -14.00
C GLU A 184 -8.74 -12.73 -13.74
N GLY A 185 -7.83 -13.67 -13.47
CA GLY A 185 -6.39 -13.44 -13.44
C GLY A 185 -5.79 -13.07 -12.08
N SER A 186 -6.57 -13.00 -11.00
CA SER A 186 -6.02 -12.88 -9.64
C SER A 186 -5.47 -14.24 -9.17
N MET A 187 -4.21 -14.25 -8.74
CA MET A 187 -3.50 -15.39 -8.17
C MET A 187 -3.32 -15.27 -6.64
N ASN A 188 -3.53 -14.09 -6.06
CA ASN A 188 -3.45 -13.88 -4.62
C ASN A 188 -4.83 -14.04 -3.93
N PRO A 189 -4.99 -14.97 -2.97
CA PRO A 189 -6.26 -15.25 -2.31
C PRO A 189 -6.80 -14.07 -1.47
N TYR A 190 -5.96 -13.09 -1.13
CA TYR A 190 -6.37 -11.89 -0.39
C TYR A 190 -6.97 -10.79 -1.29
N SER A 191 -6.76 -10.83 -2.60
CA SER A 191 -7.14 -9.71 -3.48
C SER A 191 -8.64 -9.55 -3.69
N MET A 192 -9.39 -10.63 -3.84
CA MET A 192 -10.85 -10.55 -3.95
C MET A 192 -11.52 -10.10 -2.64
N PRO A 193 -11.13 -10.64 -1.46
CA PRO A 193 -11.49 -10.05 -0.16
C PRO A 193 -11.13 -8.56 -0.05
N MET A 194 -9.95 -8.16 -0.54
CA MET A 194 -9.56 -6.75 -0.56
C MET A 194 -10.51 -5.91 -1.43
N LEU A 195 -10.90 -6.40 -2.62
CA LEU A 195 -11.86 -5.72 -3.49
C LEU A 195 -13.23 -5.57 -2.82
N LEU A 196 -13.70 -6.61 -2.13
CA LEU A 196 -14.91 -6.56 -1.32
C LEU A 196 -14.77 -5.46 -0.24
N ASN A 197 -13.68 -5.46 0.51
CA ASN A 197 -13.44 -4.46 1.56
C ASN A 197 -13.44 -3.02 1.01
N MET A 198 -12.89 -2.81 -0.19
CA MET A 198 -12.95 -1.50 -0.86
C MET A 198 -14.40 -1.06 -1.11
N ILE A 199 -15.28 -1.98 -1.52
CA ILE A 199 -16.71 -1.72 -1.74
C ILE A 199 -17.42 -1.42 -0.42
N LEU A 200 -17.15 -2.23 0.62
CA LEU A 200 -17.76 -2.07 1.95
C LEU A 200 -17.39 -0.73 2.61
N LEU A 201 -16.23 -0.16 2.28
CA LEU A 201 -15.79 1.15 2.78
C LEU A 201 -16.35 2.34 1.99
N GLN A 202 -17.17 2.12 0.96
CA GLN A 202 -17.72 3.24 0.19
C GLN A 202 -18.84 3.96 0.97
N PRO A 203 -18.75 5.29 1.15
CA PRO A 203 -19.72 6.04 1.96
C PRO A 203 -21.08 6.22 1.27
N HIS A 204 -21.15 6.04 -0.06
CA HIS A 204 -22.38 6.17 -0.83
C HIS A 204 -23.17 4.86 -0.94
N VAL A 205 -22.66 3.76 -0.38
CA VAL A 205 -23.32 2.46 -0.33
C VAL A 205 -23.97 2.31 1.04
N SER A 206 -25.26 2.00 1.08
CA SER A 206 -26.01 1.82 2.32
C SER A 206 -25.60 0.54 3.07
N GLY A 207 -25.85 0.49 4.38
CA GLY A 207 -25.56 -0.71 5.19
C GLY A 207 -26.25 -1.97 4.67
N ALA A 208 -27.51 -1.85 4.25
CA ALA A 208 -28.25 -2.96 3.63
C ALA A 208 -27.54 -3.46 2.36
N GLU A 209 -27.18 -2.56 1.44
CA GLU A 209 -26.46 -2.92 0.21
C GLU A 209 -25.09 -3.56 0.49
N LYS A 210 -24.38 -3.11 1.55
CA LYS A 210 -23.10 -3.67 1.99
C LYS A 210 -23.24 -5.12 2.49
N ILE A 211 -24.27 -5.39 3.30
CA ILE A 211 -24.57 -6.74 3.77
C ILE A 211 -24.94 -7.64 2.59
N ASP A 212 -25.76 -7.12 1.68
CA ASP A 212 -26.25 -7.85 0.52
C ASP A 212 -25.10 -8.28 -0.42
N VAL A 213 -24.18 -7.37 -0.76
CA VAL A 213 -22.99 -7.71 -1.55
C VAL A 213 -22.07 -8.70 -0.83
N PHE A 214 -21.94 -8.58 0.50
CA PHE A 214 -21.13 -9.50 1.28
C PHE A 214 -21.71 -10.92 1.25
N LYS A 215 -23.03 -11.07 1.46
CA LYS A 215 -23.73 -12.36 1.40
C LYS A 215 -23.59 -13.00 0.02
N GLU A 216 -23.81 -12.23 -1.05
CA GLU A 216 -23.62 -12.72 -2.41
C GLU A 216 -22.17 -13.15 -2.70
N PHE A 217 -21.20 -12.42 -2.16
CA PHE A 217 -19.79 -12.77 -2.29
C PHE A 217 -19.48 -14.09 -1.59
N VAL A 218 -19.92 -14.26 -0.34
CA VAL A 218 -19.72 -15.50 0.44
C VAL A 218 -20.31 -16.71 -0.28
N GLN A 219 -21.48 -16.57 -0.91
CA GLN A 219 -22.13 -17.66 -1.65
C GLN A 219 -21.39 -18.06 -2.94
N LYS A 220 -20.67 -17.12 -3.58
CA LYS A 220 -20.03 -17.33 -4.90
C LYS A 220 -18.51 -17.51 -4.84
N THR A 221 -17.91 -17.19 -3.69
CA THR A 221 -16.46 -17.24 -3.51
C THR A 221 -15.99 -18.66 -3.17
N SER A 222 -14.74 -18.95 -3.50
CA SER A 222 -14.04 -20.19 -3.13
C SER A 222 -12.93 -19.94 -2.11
N VAL A 223 -12.83 -18.72 -1.57
CA VAL A 223 -11.83 -18.38 -0.55
C VAL A 223 -12.26 -18.92 0.81
N ASP A 224 -11.29 -19.28 1.63
CA ASP A 224 -11.51 -19.66 3.03
C ASP A 224 -12.07 -18.45 3.82
N LEU A 225 -13.34 -18.57 4.24
CA LEU A 225 -14.06 -17.49 4.90
C LEU A 225 -13.37 -17.06 6.20
N SER A 226 -13.00 -18.03 7.04
CA SER A 226 -12.38 -17.83 8.34
C SER A 226 -11.01 -17.15 8.21
N ARG A 227 -10.26 -17.48 7.15
CA ARG A 227 -8.93 -16.89 6.95
C ARG A 227 -8.96 -15.50 6.32
N TYR A 228 -9.86 -15.27 5.35
CA TYR A 228 -9.74 -14.12 4.45
C TYR A 228 -10.81 -13.03 4.63
N LEU A 229 -11.90 -13.29 5.37
CA LEU A 229 -13.02 -12.35 5.51
C LEU A 229 -13.14 -11.68 6.87
N GLN A 230 -12.18 -11.88 7.78
CA GLN A 230 -12.19 -11.23 9.11
C GLN A 230 -12.28 -9.69 8.99
N ASP A 231 -11.47 -9.09 8.11
CA ASP A 231 -11.50 -7.65 7.87
C ASP A 231 -12.84 -7.18 7.30
N SER A 232 -13.45 -7.96 6.39
CA SER A 232 -14.76 -7.66 5.80
C SER A 232 -15.85 -7.60 6.86
N VAL A 233 -15.84 -8.59 7.75
CA VAL A 233 -16.77 -8.68 8.88
C VAL A 233 -16.57 -7.52 9.86
N GLN A 234 -15.32 -7.17 10.19
CA GLN A 234 -15.01 -6.01 11.04
C GLN A 234 -15.49 -4.69 10.43
N ILE A 235 -15.35 -4.52 9.11
CA ILE A 235 -15.87 -3.34 8.40
C ILE A 235 -17.39 -3.28 8.52
N LEU A 236 -18.10 -4.39 8.27
CA LEU A 236 -19.56 -4.42 8.38
C LEU A 236 -20.05 -4.06 9.78
N PHE A 237 -19.41 -4.56 10.84
CA PHE A 237 -19.77 -4.19 12.22
C PHE A 237 -19.57 -2.71 12.52
N HIS A 238 -18.61 -2.06 11.87
CA HIS A 238 -18.39 -0.64 12.04
C HIS A 238 -19.41 0.19 11.25
N GLU A 239 -19.80 -0.28 10.07
CA GLU A 239 -20.56 0.48 9.08
C GLU A 239 -22.06 0.23 9.10
N CYS A 240 -22.55 -0.85 9.73
CA CYS A 240 -23.95 -1.28 9.69
C CYS A 240 -24.62 -1.27 11.08
N ASP A 241 -25.96 -1.28 11.10
CA ASP A 241 -26.74 -1.34 12.34
C ASP A 241 -26.73 -2.72 13.02
N GLY A 242 -27.01 -2.75 14.33
CA GLY A 242 -26.89 -3.97 15.13
C GLY A 242 -27.90 -5.08 14.81
N VAL A 243 -29.06 -4.77 14.22
CA VAL A 243 -30.08 -5.78 13.88
C VAL A 243 -29.62 -6.57 12.67
N SER A 244 -29.26 -5.87 11.59
CA SER A 244 -28.82 -6.50 10.34
C SER A 244 -27.53 -7.31 10.53
N MET A 245 -26.70 -6.92 11.50
CA MET A 245 -25.49 -7.65 11.86
C MET A 245 -25.74 -8.94 12.65
N ARG A 246 -26.85 -9.05 13.40
CA ARG A 246 -27.18 -10.28 14.13
C ARG A 246 -27.51 -11.41 13.15
N ASP A 247 -28.42 -11.14 12.21
CA ASP A 247 -28.81 -12.10 11.18
C ASP A 247 -27.59 -12.56 10.36
N LEU A 248 -26.67 -11.64 10.06
CA LEU A 248 -25.44 -11.98 9.34
C LEU A 248 -24.52 -12.90 10.16
N VAL A 249 -24.38 -12.67 11.47
CA VAL A 249 -23.53 -13.51 12.32
C VAL A 249 -24.08 -14.93 12.40
N GLU A 250 -25.39 -15.09 12.57
CA GLU A 250 -26.04 -16.40 12.58
C GLU A 250 -25.81 -17.16 11.27
N GLU A 251 -25.95 -16.48 10.12
CA GLU A 251 -25.65 -17.06 8.81
C GLU A 251 -24.17 -17.47 8.67
N LEU A 252 -23.23 -16.64 9.14
CA LEU A 252 -21.81 -16.95 9.08
C LEU A 252 -21.42 -18.13 9.98
N GLN A 253 -22.03 -18.25 11.16
CA GLN A 253 -21.86 -19.41 12.03
C GLN A 253 -22.42 -20.68 11.40
N ALA A 254 -23.57 -20.59 10.72
CA ALA A 254 -24.14 -21.71 9.96
C ALA A 254 -23.23 -22.17 8.81
N LEU A 255 -22.42 -21.26 8.26
CA LEU A 255 -21.38 -21.55 7.27
C LEU A 255 -20.05 -22.02 7.90
N HIS A 256 -20.03 -22.27 9.21
CA HIS A 256 -18.85 -22.68 9.98
C HIS A 256 -17.67 -21.70 9.90
N MET A 257 -17.94 -20.41 9.65
CA MET A 257 -16.90 -19.39 9.75
C MET A 257 -16.50 -19.21 11.22
N THR A 258 -15.20 -19.28 11.49
CA THR A 258 -14.64 -18.96 12.80
C THR A 258 -14.18 -17.51 12.83
N PHE A 259 -14.37 -16.84 13.95
CA PHE A 259 -13.94 -15.46 14.14
C PHE A 259 -12.60 -15.40 14.88
N ASP A 260 -11.72 -14.48 14.48
CA ASP A 260 -10.51 -14.25 15.24
C ASP A 260 -10.81 -13.60 16.61
N GLU A 261 -9.81 -13.54 17.49
CA GLU A 261 -9.98 -13.02 18.84
C GLU A 261 -10.48 -11.55 18.85
N LYS A 262 -9.99 -10.74 17.91
CA LYS A 262 -10.36 -9.32 17.79
C LYS A 262 -11.83 -9.17 17.41
N THR A 263 -12.28 -9.94 16.44
CA THR A 263 -13.66 -9.95 15.93
C THR A 263 -14.60 -10.53 16.97
N THR A 264 -14.20 -11.62 17.64
CA THR A 264 -14.94 -12.25 18.72
C THR A 264 -15.20 -11.28 19.87
N ARG A 265 -14.16 -10.61 20.38
CA ARG A 265 -14.31 -9.61 21.46
C ARG A 265 -15.25 -8.47 21.07
N LYS A 266 -15.18 -8.02 19.81
CA LYS A 266 -16.05 -6.96 19.31
C LYS A 266 -17.50 -7.42 19.26
N LEU A 267 -17.74 -8.63 18.77
CA LEU A 267 -19.05 -9.26 18.72
C LEU A 267 -19.68 -9.46 20.10
N GLN A 268 -18.90 -9.97 21.07
CA GLN A 268 -19.33 -10.12 22.46
C GLN A 268 -19.68 -8.76 23.09
N SER A 269 -18.87 -7.71 22.83
CA SER A 269 -19.16 -6.36 23.34
C SER A 269 -20.47 -5.77 22.81
N LEU A 270 -20.97 -6.28 21.69
CA LEU A 270 -22.22 -5.87 21.05
C LEU A 270 -23.39 -6.82 21.38
N GLY A 271 -23.17 -7.87 22.19
CA GLY A 271 -24.18 -8.89 22.50
C GLY A 271 -24.62 -9.69 21.27
N LEU A 272 -23.71 -9.89 20.32
CA LEU A 272 -23.94 -10.63 19.07
C LEU A 272 -23.29 -12.02 19.06
N LEU A 273 -22.45 -12.31 20.05
CA LEU A 273 -21.93 -13.64 20.36
C LEU A 273 -22.02 -13.84 21.86
N GLU A 274 -22.30 -15.08 22.28
CA GLU A 274 -22.21 -15.52 23.68
C GLU A 274 -20.75 -15.66 24.15
#